data_AF-A0A699Z1U9-F1
#
_entry.id   AF-A0A699Z1U9-F1
#
_cell.length_a   1.000
_cell.length_b   1.000
_cell.length_c   1.000
_cell.angle_alpha   90.00
_cell.angle_beta   90.00
_cell.angle_gamma   90.00
#
_symmetry.space_group_name_H-M   'P 1'
#
loop_
_entity.id
_entity.type
_entity.pdbx_description
1 polymer ?
#
loop_
_entity_poly.entity_id
_entity_poly.type
_entity_poly.pdbx_seq_one_letter_code
_entity_poly.pdbx_strand_id
1 'polypeptide(L)'
;MLIELRIMPQSASSIPLSVVKLAWHAWRQRDTTLQRLGLSSIKRSAGPLIWLHASTVAECAVALPVLFRCLLEYNDKVHIMLTVACAEALKLLQGALPARVILQMVPLDNPVSATMFMRHWRPQVGILM
;
A
#
# COMPACT_ATOMS: atom_id res chain seq x y z
N MET A 1 13.36 37.14 56.64
CA MET A 1 13.91 37.56 55.34
C MET A 1 14.66 36.36 54.78
N LEU A 2 13.96 35.34 54.23
CA LEU A 2 13.71 35.10 52.79
C LEU A 2 15.04 35.19 51.99
N ILE A 3 15.56 34.16 51.32
CA ILE A 3 14.98 33.44 50.16
C ILE A 3 15.70 32.09 49.97
N GLU A 4 14.95 31.00 49.78
CA GLU A 4 15.42 29.76 49.12
C GLU A 4 15.62 29.99 47.62
N LEU A 5 16.70 29.46 47.03
CA LEU A 5 16.79 29.25 45.58
C LEU A 5 17.24 27.82 45.29
N ARG A 6 16.23 26.95 45.28
CA ARG A 6 16.23 25.60 44.76
C ARG A 6 16.34 25.64 43.23
N ILE A 7 17.54 25.41 42.69
CA ILE A 7 17.73 25.20 41.26
C ILE A 7 17.44 23.72 40.95
N MET A 8 16.22 23.44 40.48
CA MET A 8 15.91 22.18 39.79
C MET A 8 16.23 22.33 38.30
N PRO A 9 16.78 21.31 37.63
CA PRO A 9 16.92 21.32 36.18
C PRO A 9 15.56 20.99 35.55
N GLN A 10 14.87 22.00 35.04
CA GLN A 10 13.64 21.86 34.26
C GLN A 10 13.96 22.04 32.78
N SER A 11 14.32 20.97 32.09
CA SER A 11 14.23 20.93 30.63
C SER A 11 13.65 19.59 30.18
N ALA A 12 12.42 19.33 30.60
CA ALA A 12 11.56 18.37 29.90
C ALA A 12 11.20 18.99 28.54
N SER A 13 11.96 18.65 27.49
CA SER A 13 11.62 19.03 26.12
C SER A 13 10.29 18.38 25.76
N SER A 14 9.20 19.14 25.86
CA SER A 14 7.89 18.70 25.42
C SER A 14 7.92 18.54 23.91
N ILE A 15 7.86 17.30 23.43
CA ILE A 15 7.74 17.01 22.00
C ILE A 15 6.46 17.71 21.52
N PRO A 16 6.54 18.64 20.55
CA PRO A 16 5.36 19.34 20.08
C PRO A 16 4.31 18.36 19.54
N LEU A 17 3.02 18.61 19.83
CA LEU A 17 1.92 17.77 19.34
C LEU A 17 1.89 17.64 17.80
N SER A 18 2.46 18.61 17.08
CA SER A 18 2.64 18.56 15.63
C SER A 18 3.58 17.43 15.20
N VAL A 19 4.68 17.20 15.95
CA VAL A 19 5.63 16.09 15.69
C VAL A 19 4.93 14.75 15.94
N VAL A 20 4.13 14.65 17.00
CA VAL A 20 3.34 13.44 17.30
C VAL A 20 2.31 13.18 16.20
N LYS A 21 1.57 14.20 15.74
CA LYS A 21 0.60 14.06 14.64
C LYS A 21 1.27 13.67 13.33
N LEU A 22 2.41 14.29 13.00
CA LEU A 22 3.15 13.95 11.78
C LEU A 22 3.67 12.51 11.85
N ALA A 23 4.25 12.11 12.99
CA ALA A 23 4.69 10.73 13.21
C ALA A 23 3.53 9.74 13.11
N TRP A 24 2.36 10.08 13.65
CA TRP A 24 1.15 9.29 13.53
C TRP A 24 0.69 9.14 12.07
N HIS A 25 0.64 10.24 11.31
CA HIS A 25 0.27 10.19 9.88
C HIS A 25 1.28 9.40 9.05
N ALA A 26 2.57 9.59 9.30
CA ALA A 26 3.64 8.85 8.63
C ALA A 26 3.58 7.35 8.96
N TRP A 27 3.31 6.99 10.21
CA TRP A 27 3.12 5.61 10.63
C TRP A 27 1.90 4.98 9.95
N ARG A 28 0.77 5.70 9.89
CA ARG A 28 -0.45 5.22 9.25
C ARG A 28 -0.31 4.99 7.73
N GLN A 29 0.60 5.71 7.08
CA GLN A 29 0.89 5.58 5.64
C GLN A 29 2.18 4.78 5.37
N ARG A 30 2.75 4.14 6.39
CA ARG A 30 3.99 3.37 6.25
C ARG A 30 3.84 2.27 5.21
N ASP A 31 2.77 1.48 5.30
CA ASP A 31 2.56 0.34 4.41
C ASP A 31 2.34 0.78 2.97
N THR A 32 1.59 1.86 2.73
CA THR A 32 1.39 2.40 1.38
C THR A 32 2.66 3.00 0.82
N THR A 33 3.48 3.64 1.65
CA THR A 33 4.79 4.18 1.25
C THR A 33 5.76 3.06 0.88
N LEU A 34 5.81 1.98 1.67
CA LEU A 34 6.63 0.81 1.37
C LEU A 34 6.19 0.13 0.07
N GLN A 35 4.87 -0.03 -0.14
CA GLN A 35 4.32 -0.56 -1.40
C GLN A 35 4.78 0.27 -2.60
N ARG A 36 4.73 1.61 -2.48
CA ARG A 36 5.23 2.52 -3.52
C ARG A 36 6.74 2.41 -3.75
N LEU A 37 7.52 2.01 -2.75
CA LEU A 37 8.94 1.67 -2.94
C LEU A 37 9.17 0.30 -3.58
N GLY A 38 8.10 -0.38 -4.02
CA GLY A 38 8.16 -1.74 -4.57
C GLY A 38 8.32 -2.82 -3.50
N LEU A 39 8.18 -2.47 -2.22
CA LEU A 39 8.29 -3.38 -1.09
C LEU A 39 6.90 -3.80 -0.63
N SER A 40 6.65 -5.11 -0.57
CA SER A 40 5.41 -5.62 0.00
C SER A 40 5.64 -6.50 1.21
N SER A 41 4.84 -6.30 2.25
CA SER A 41 4.71 -7.22 3.39
C SER A 41 3.97 -8.50 3.03
N ILE A 42 3.22 -8.50 1.92
CA ILE A 42 2.44 -9.64 1.44
C ILE A 42 3.38 -10.54 0.63
N LYS A 43 3.53 -11.80 1.05
CA LYS A 43 4.26 -12.80 0.26
C LYS A 43 3.48 -13.10 -1.02
N ARG A 44 4.20 -13.21 -2.14
CA ARG A 44 3.59 -13.65 -3.40
C ARG A 44 3.04 -15.07 -3.24
N SER A 45 1.76 -15.26 -3.53
CA SER A 45 1.14 -16.58 -3.57
C SER A 45 1.78 -17.47 -4.65
N ALA A 46 1.82 -18.78 -4.37
CA ALA A 46 2.32 -19.76 -5.33
C ALA A 46 1.35 -19.91 -6.50
N GLY A 47 1.87 -19.96 -7.73
CA GLY A 47 1.06 -20.11 -8.94
C GLY A 47 1.02 -18.87 -9.83
N PRO A 48 0.14 -18.87 -10.85
CA PRO A 48 0.00 -17.76 -11.78
C PRO A 48 -0.54 -16.49 -11.14
N LEU A 49 0.09 -15.37 -11.47
CA LEU A 49 -0.31 -14.05 -11.03
C LEU A 49 -0.60 -13.16 -12.25
N ILE A 50 -1.84 -12.69 -12.32
CA ILE A 50 -2.28 -11.66 -13.28
C ILE A 50 -2.20 -10.31 -12.59
N TRP A 51 -1.56 -9.34 -13.21
CA TRP A 51 -1.46 -7.97 -12.72
C TRP A 51 -2.40 -7.05 -13.49
N LEU A 52 -3.30 -6.39 -12.79
CA LEU A 52 -4.15 -5.32 -13.29
C LEU A 52 -3.70 -3.99 -12.66
N HIS A 53 -3.54 -2.96 -13.48
CA HIS A 53 -3.26 -1.61 -13.02
C HIS A 53 -4.42 -0.69 -13.36
N ALA A 54 -4.88 0.06 -12.36
CA ALA A 54 -5.89 1.10 -12.49
C ALA A 54 -5.40 2.38 -11.81
N SER A 55 -5.21 3.42 -12.60
CA SER A 55 -4.75 4.73 -12.14
C SER A 55 -5.88 5.56 -11.51
N THR A 56 -7.14 5.34 -11.94
CA THR A 56 -8.32 6.09 -11.48
C THR A 56 -9.38 5.21 -10.80
N VAL A 57 -10.32 5.85 -10.08
CA VAL A 57 -11.49 5.16 -9.49
C VAL A 57 -12.37 4.55 -10.58
N ALA A 58 -12.51 5.23 -11.72
CA ALA A 58 -13.30 4.74 -12.85
C ALA A 58 -12.68 3.48 -13.47
N GLU A 59 -11.36 3.45 -13.69
CA GLU A 59 -10.64 2.25 -14.14
C GLU A 59 -10.74 1.12 -13.12
N CYS A 60 -10.68 1.42 -11.82
CA CYS A 60 -10.90 0.40 -10.79
C CYS A 60 -12.28 -0.25 -10.94
N ALA A 61 -13.32 0.54 -11.16
CA ALA A 61 -14.68 0.03 -11.38
C ALA A 61 -14.77 -0.86 -12.63
N VAL A 62 -14.04 -0.53 -13.69
CA VAL A 62 -13.94 -1.35 -14.92
C VAL A 62 -13.10 -2.61 -14.70
N ALA A 63 -12.07 -2.55 -13.85
CA ALA A 63 -11.20 -3.68 -13.53
C ALA A 63 -11.94 -4.78 -12.74
N LEU A 64 -12.88 -4.42 -11.87
CA LEU A 64 -13.61 -5.35 -11.01
C LEU A 64 -14.33 -6.47 -11.78
N PRO A 65 -15.21 -6.21 -12.77
CA PRO A 65 -15.88 -7.29 -13.51
C PRO A 65 -14.90 -8.19 -14.26
N VAL A 66 -13.83 -7.63 -14.83
CA VAL A 66 -12.76 -8.41 -15.49
C VAL A 66 -12.10 -9.34 -14.47
N LEU A 67 -11.72 -8.79 -13.31
CA LEU A 67 -11.14 -9.54 -12.21
C LEU A 67 -12.06 -10.68 -11.74
N PHE A 68 -13.34 -10.40 -11.53
CA PHE A 68 -14.30 -11.42 -11.07
C PHE A 68 -14.51 -12.52 -12.11
N ARG A 69 -14.59 -12.16 -13.40
CA ARG A 69 -14.63 -13.14 -14.49
C ARG A 69 -13.40 -14.03 -14.50
N CYS A 70 -12.20 -13.45 -14.38
CA CYS A 70 -10.97 -14.23 -14.29
C CYS A 70 -10.98 -15.19 -13.08
N LEU A 71 -11.45 -14.75 -11.92
CA LEU A 71 -11.54 -15.63 -10.74
C LEU A 71 -12.54 -16.78 -10.91
N LEU A 72 -13.57 -16.62 -11.73
CA LEU A 72 -14.58 -17.64 -11.99
C LEU A 72 -14.16 -18.63 -13.08
N GLU A 73 -13.46 -18.15 -14.11
CA GLU A 73 -13.13 -18.95 -15.29
C GLU A 73 -11.81 -19.73 -15.16
N TYR A 74 -10.84 -19.21 -14.38
CA TYR A 74 -9.55 -19.86 -14.20
C TYR A 74 -9.49 -20.74 -12.93
N ASN A 75 -8.58 -21.71 -12.94
CA ASN A 75 -8.29 -22.59 -11.81
C ASN A 75 -8.03 -21.80 -10.51
N ASP A 76 -8.40 -22.39 -9.38
CA ASP A 76 -8.19 -21.86 -8.03
C ASP A 76 -6.75 -21.49 -7.66
N LYS A 77 -5.77 -21.91 -8.47
CA LYS A 77 -4.36 -21.54 -8.35
C LYS A 77 -4.01 -20.17 -8.95
N VAL A 78 -4.93 -19.53 -9.67
CA VAL A 78 -4.68 -18.19 -10.25
C VAL A 78 -4.98 -17.11 -9.22
N HIS A 79 -4.02 -16.21 -9.06
CA HIS A 79 -4.09 -15.04 -8.20
C HIS A 79 -4.11 -13.78 -9.06
N ILE A 80 -4.77 -12.74 -8.55
CA ILE A 80 -4.85 -11.45 -9.22
C ILE A 80 -4.28 -10.38 -8.30
N MET A 81 -3.40 -9.54 -8.84
CA MET A 81 -2.93 -8.35 -8.16
C MET A 81 -3.53 -7.13 -8.85
N LEU A 82 -4.25 -6.32 -8.08
CA LEU A 82 -4.76 -5.02 -8.51
C LEU A 82 -3.88 -3.93 -7.88
N THR A 83 -3.15 -3.20 -8.72
CA THR A 83 -2.45 -1.99 -8.29
C THR A 83 -3.29 -0.76 -8.55
N VAL A 84 -3.35 0.16 -7.58
CA VAL A 84 -4.04 1.43 -7.69
C VAL A 84 -3.10 2.62 -7.47
N ALA A 85 -3.30 3.71 -8.20
CA ALA A 85 -2.57 4.97 -7.97
C ALA A 85 -3.31 5.94 -7.04
N CYS A 86 -4.61 5.72 -6.85
CA CYS A 86 -5.53 6.60 -6.14
C CYS A 86 -5.81 6.08 -4.72
N ALA A 87 -5.61 6.92 -3.71
CA ALA A 87 -5.80 6.56 -2.30
C ALA A 87 -7.28 6.33 -1.97
N GLU A 88 -8.18 7.03 -2.65
CA GLU A 88 -9.63 6.88 -2.54
C GLU A 88 -10.04 5.48 -3.02
N ALA A 89 -9.55 5.06 -4.19
CA ALA A 89 -9.79 3.70 -4.69
C ALA A 89 -9.24 2.63 -3.74
N LEU A 90 -8.02 2.83 -3.21
CA LEU A 90 -7.43 1.93 -2.22
C LEU A 90 -8.36 1.77 -1.01
N LYS A 91 -8.84 2.89 -0.45
CA LYS A 91 -9.72 2.90 0.72
C LYS A 91 -11.07 2.22 0.45
N LEU A 92 -11.63 2.41 -0.74
CA LEU A 92 -12.91 1.80 -1.13
C LEU A 92 -12.80 0.28 -1.32
N LEU A 93 -11.70 -0.19 -1.89
CA LEU A 93 -11.51 -1.60 -2.23
C LEU A 93 -10.90 -2.42 -1.09
N GLN A 94 -10.25 -1.77 -0.13
CA GLN A 94 -9.64 -2.43 1.01
C GLN A 94 -10.69 -3.17 1.83
N GLY A 95 -10.58 -4.49 1.91
CA GLY A 95 -11.52 -5.37 2.63
C GLY A 95 -12.76 -5.77 1.82
N ALA A 96 -12.97 -5.22 0.62
CA ALA A 96 -14.09 -5.59 -0.26
C ALA A 96 -13.73 -6.67 -1.30
N LEU A 97 -12.44 -6.97 -1.45
CA LEU A 97 -11.94 -7.89 -2.48
C LEU A 97 -11.83 -9.34 -1.97
N PRO A 98 -12.05 -10.35 -2.84
CA PRO A 98 -11.87 -11.75 -2.48
C PRO A 98 -10.44 -12.07 -2.02
N ALA A 99 -10.27 -13.12 -1.22
CA ALA A 99 -8.97 -13.54 -0.67
C ALA A 99 -7.88 -13.82 -1.73
N ARG A 100 -8.28 -14.16 -2.96
CA ARG A 100 -7.35 -14.41 -4.09
C ARG A 100 -6.86 -13.13 -4.78
N VAL A 101 -7.37 -11.97 -4.36
CA VAL A 101 -7.00 -10.66 -4.91
C VAL A 101 -6.09 -9.93 -3.95
N ILE A 102 -4.97 -9.46 -4.47
CA ILE A 102 -3.99 -8.67 -3.74
C ILE A 102 -4.15 -7.22 -4.19
N LEU A 103 -4.60 -6.34 -3.29
CA LEU A 103 -4.71 -4.92 -3.53
C LEU A 103 -3.43 -4.21 -3.06
N GLN A 104 -2.81 -3.43 -3.94
CA GLN A 104 -1.59 -2.66 -3.62
C GLN A 104 -1.63 -1.24 -4.20
N MET A 105 -0.87 -0.33 -3.60
CA MET A 105 -0.48 0.90 -4.29
C MET A 105 0.53 0.57 -5.39
N VAL A 106 0.42 1.27 -6.52
CA VAL A 106 1.39 1.18 -7.62
C VAL A 106 2.81 1.57 -7.13
N PRO A 107 3.89 0.90 -7.58
CA PRO A 107 5.24 1.37 -7.31
C PRO A 107 5.48 2.77 -7.89
N LEU A 108 6.42 3.51 -7.31
CA LEU A 108 6.92 4.76 -7.87
C LEU A 108 7.55 4.49 -9.23
N ASP A 109 7.40 5.45 -10.13
CA ASP A 109 7.98 5.42 -11.47
C ASP A 109 9.48 5.73 -11.42
N ASN A 110 10.24 4.79 -10.87
CA ASN A 110 11.69 4.80 -10.91
C ASN A 110 12.21 3.36 -11.05
N PRO A 111 13.42 3.18 -11.62
CA PRO A 111 13.96 1.85 -11.88
C PRO A 111 14.09 0.98 -10.64
N VAL A 112 14.40 1.57 -9.47
CA VAL A 112 14.60 0.82 -8.22
C VAL A 112 13.27 0.23 -7.74
N SER A 113 12.25 1.07 -7.59
CA SER A 113 10.91 0.65 -7.15
C SER A 113 10.29 -0.36 -8.13
N ALA A 114 10.38 -0.09 -9.44
CA ALA A 114 9.86 -0.99 -10.46
C ALA A 114 10.58 -2.35 -10.44
N THR A 115 11.90 -2.37 -10.27
CA THR A 115 12.69 -3.60 -10.17
C THR A 115 12.31 -4.40 -8.93
N MET A 116 12.18 -3.74 -7.77
CA MET A 116 11.79 -4.42 -6.53
C MET A 116 10.40 -5.03 -6.63
N PHE A 117 9.45 -4.27 -7.19
CA PHE A 117 8.10 -4.73 -7.46
C PHE A 117 8.08 -5.95 -8.37
N MET A 118 8.76 -5.89 -9.52
CA MET A 118 8.81 -7.01 -10.47
C MET A 118 9.54 -8.22 -9.91
N ARG A 119 10.63 -8.04 -9.14
CA ARG A 119 11.36 -9.15 -8.52
C ARG A 119 10.52 -9.90 -7.49
N HIS A 120 9.69 -9.19 -6.74
CA HIS A 120 8.81 -9.77 -5.74
C HIS A 120 7.58 -10.42 -6.38
N TRP A 121 6.87 -9.69 -7.24
CA TRP A 121 5.58 -10.13 -7.78
C TRP A 121 5.67 -11.01 -9.00
N ARG A 122 6.69 -10.84 -9.86
CA ARG A 122 6.93 -11.56 -11.15
C ARG A 122 5.64 -11.97 -11.89
N PRO A 123 4.73 -11.03 -12.19
CA PRO A 123 3.46 -11.34 -12.84
C PRO A 123 3.70 -12.02 -14.19
N GLN A 124 2.81 -12.93 -14.58
CA GLN A 124 2.86 -13.58 -15.89
C GLN A 124 2.24 -12.74 -16.99
N VAL A 125 1.23 -11.94 -16.64
CA VAL A 125 0.56 -11.00 -17.54
C VAL A 125 0.31 -9.72 -16.77
N GLY A 126 0.52 -8.58 -17.43
CA GLY A 126 0.16 -7.25 -16.93
C GLY A 126 -0.82 -6.59 -17.88
N ILE A 127 -1.89 -6.00 -17.33
CA ILE A 127 -2.87 -5.20 -18.05
C ILE A 127 -2.90 -3.83 -17.40
N LEU A 128 -2.67 -2.79 -18.20
CA LEU A 128 -2.75 -1.40 -17.78
C LEU A 128 -4.06 -0.84 -18.32
N MET A 129 -4.87 -0.25 -17.43
CA MET A 129 -6.19 0.31 -17.73
C MET A 129 -6.16 1.83 -17.68
#